data_AF-Q46X36-F1
#
_entry.id   AF-Q46X36-F1
#
_cell.length_a   1.000
_cell.length_b   1.000
_cell.length_c   1.000
_cell.angle_alpha   90.00
_cell.angle_beta   90.00
_cell.angle_gamma   90.00
#
_symmetry.space_group_name_H-M   'P 1'
#
loop_
_entity.id
_entity.type
_entity.pdbx_description
1 polymer ?
#
loop_
_entity_poly.entity_id
_entity_poly.type
_entity_poly.pdbx_seq_one_letter_code
_entity_poly.pdbx_strand_id
1 'polypeptide(L)'
;MGTGLPGRVALSFVREADSAKAAMVSALADARRAMPSATLIEAVPDLVGLTDIADAVGMSRQNMRKLMIGYPESFPAPVHEGSTTLWHLLDVLVWLDQRDYSIDPILLDVAATAMQVNLARCASQVAPAMARELRALVG
;
A
#
# COMPACT_ATOMS: atom_id res chain seq x y z
N MET A 1 12.20 -6.28 -15.21
CA MET A 1 13.26 -5.32 -15.64
C MET A 1 13.02 -4.02 -14.89
N GLY A 2 13.81 -3.70 -13.86
CA GLY A 2 13.60 -2.50 -13.05
C GLY A 2 14.08 -1.24 -13.78
N THR A 3 13.21 -0.24 -13.91
CA THR A 3 13.58 1.11 -14.36
C THR A 3 14.33 1.82 -13.24
N GLY A 4 15.66 1.66 -13.22
CA GLY A 4 16.50 2.30 -12.21
C GLY A 4 16.58 3.81 -12.42
N LEU A 5 15.84 4.58 -11.63
CA LEU A 5 16.21 5.99 -11.40
C LEU A 5 17.55 6.01 -10.65
N PRO A 6 18.51 6.89 -11.01
CA PRO A 6 19.76 7.01 -10.28
C PRO A 6 19.53 7.13 -8.76
N GLY A 7 20.21 6.29 -7.97
CA GLY A 7 20.07 6.24 -6.51
C GLY A 7 18.86 5.44 -5.99
N ARG A 8 18.08 4.79 -6.86
CA ARG A 8 16.97 3.92 -6.45
C ARG A 8 17.15 2.51 -6.99
N VAL A 9 16.84 1.53 -6.16
CA VAL A 9 16.84 0.11 -6.52
C VAL A 9 15.45 -0.45 -6.24
N ALA A 10 14.83 -1.03 -7.26
CA ALA A 10 13.61 -1.81 -7.11
C ALA A 10 13.97 -3.29 -6.98
N LEU A 11 13.53 -3.92 -5.89
CA LEU A 11 13.67 -5.37 -5.68
C LEU A 11 12.32 -6.03 -5.92
N SER A 12 12.28 -7.02 -6.80
CA SER A 12 11.12 -7.88 -7.01
C SER A 12 11.44 -9.26 -6.47
N PHE A 13 10.54 -9.79 -5.65
CA PHE A 13 10.69 -11.08 -5.00
C PHE A 13 9.59 -12.03 -5.47
N VAL A 14 9.99 -13.27 -5.75
CA VAL A 14 9.09 -14.42 -5.79
C VAL A 14 9.51 -15.30 -4.62
N ARG A 15 8.63 -15.48 -3.64
CA ARG A 15 8.92 -16.23 -2.42
C ARG A 15 7.74 -17.10 -2.04
N GLU A 16 8.06 -18.30 -1.58
CA GLU A 16 7.13 -19.16 -0.86
C GLU A 16 7.26 -18.89 0.64
N ALA A 17 6.12 -18.69 1.30
CA ALA A 17 6.05 -18.52 2.74
C ALA A 17 4.62 -18.84 3.22
N ASP A 18 4.47 -19.08 4.52
CA ASP A 18 3.18 -19.42 5.13
C ASP A 18 2.19 -18.23 5.19
N SER A 19 2.64 -17.00 4.89
CA SER A 19 1.80 -15.78 4.87
C SER A 19 2.47 -14.64 4.12
N ALA A 20 1.69 -13.64 3.67
CA ALA A 20 2.24 -12.42 3.07
C ALA A 20 3.19 -11.68 4.04
N LYS A 21 2.82 -11.63 5.33
CA LYS A 21 3.68 -11.10 6.40
C LYS A 21 5.04 -11.78 6.45
N ALA A 22 5.08 -13.11 6.49
CA ALA A 22 6.34 -13.85 6.55
C ALA A 22 7.19 -13.62 5.28
N ALA A 23 6.56 -13.61 4.10
CA ALA A 23 7.23 -13.31 2.84
C ALA A 23 7.86 -11.91 2.83
N MET A 24 7.09 -10.87 3.21
CA MET A 24 7.58 -9.48 3.18
C MET A 24 8.61 -9.19 4.25
N VAL A 25 8.42 -9.67 5.49
CA VAL A 25 9.39 -9.45 6.57
C VAL A 25 10.73 -10.12 6.25
N SER A 26 10.72 -11.35 5.74
CA SER A 26 11.96 -12.02 5.33
C SER A 26 12.63 -11.30 4.16
N ALA A 27 11.86 -10.83 3.17
CA ALA A 27 12.40 -10.08 2.04
C ALA A 27 13.07 -8.76 2.47
N LEU A 28 12.44 -8.03 3.39
CA LEU A 28 12.99 -6.81 3.98
C LEU A 28 14.26 -7.08 4.79
N ALA A 29 14.30 -8.17 5.56
CA ALA A 29 15.48 -8.57 6.32
C ALA A 29 16.67 -8.89 5.40
N ASP A 30 16.40 -9.61 4.30
CA ASP A 30 17.44 -9.95 3.32
C ASP A 30 17.92 -8.71 2.55
N ALA A 31 17.01 -7.81 2.15
CA ALA A 31 17.36 -6.53 1.54
C ALA A 31 18.22 -5.66 2.48
N ARG A 32 17.87 -5.59 3.78
CA ARG A 32 18.66 -4.87 4.79
C ARG A 32 20.05 -5.48 4.98
N ARG A 33 20.17 -6.81 4.94
CA ARG A 33 21.47 -7.49 5.06
C ARG A 33 22.34 -7.24 3.84
N ALA A 34 21.77 -7.27 2.64
CA ALA A 34 22.47 -7.04 1.38
C ALA A 34 22.84 -5.57 1.17
N MET A 35 22.01 -4.64 1.63
CA MET A 35 22.19 -3.19 1.46
C MET A 35 21.95 -2.44 2.79
N PRO A 36 22.91 -2.48 3.74
CA PRO A 36 22.71 -1.90 5.07
C PRO A 36 22.43 -0.39 5.08
N SER A 37 23.00 0.35 4.11
CA SER A 37 22.83 1.80 3.96
C SER A 37 21.57 2.21 3.19
N ALA A 38 20.82 1.28 2.60
CA ALA A 38 19.62 1.60 1.85
C ALA A 38 18.48 2.03 2.79
N THR A 39 17.67 3.00 2.34
CA THR A 39 16.44 3.39 3.02
C THR A 39 15.25 2.83 2.26
N LEU A 40 14.33 2.17 2.97
CA LEU A 40 13.07 1.73 2.37
C LEU A 40 12.29 2.95 1.91
N ILE A 41 11.92 2.98 0.63
CA ILE A 41 11.05 4.02 0.06
C ILE A 41 9.60 3.59 0.21
N GLU A 42 9.27 2.39 -0.24
CA GLU A 42 7.91 1.85 -0.26
C GLU A 42 7.94 0.33 -0.44
N ALA A 43 6.94 -0.34 0.11
CA ALA A 43 6.54 -1.69 -0.26
C ALA A 43 5.21 -1.64 -1.04
N VAL A 44 5.14 -2.36 -2.15
CA VAL A 44 3.98 -2.39 -3.04
C VAL A 44 3.34 -3.78 -3.04
N PRO A 45 2.01 -3.91 -3.28
CA PRO A 45 1.05 -2.84 -3.58
C PRO A 45 0.43 -2.23 -2.32
N ASP A 46 0.47 -0.90 -2.19
CA ASP A 46 -0.20 -0.16 -1.12
C ASP A 46 -0.74 1.18 -1.59
N LEU A 47 0.12 2.17 -1.89
CA LEU A 47 -0.30 3.49 -2.35
C LEU A 47 -0.58 3.47 -3.85
N VAL A 48 -1.85 3.47 -4.22
CA VAL A 48 -2.31 3.19 -5.58
C VAL A 48 -3.26 4.23 -6.13
N GLY A 49 -3.23 4.46 -7.44
CA GLY A 49 -4.25 5.24 -8.14
C GLY A 49 -5.42 4.38 -8.60
N LEU A 50 -6.49 5.03 -9.12
CA LEU A 50 -7.67 4.31 -9.64
C LEU A 50 -7.35 3.29 -10.75
N THR A 51 -6.29 3.53 -11.52
CA THR A 51 -5.84 2.58 -12.56
C THR A 51 -5.33 1.30 -11.92
N ASP A 52 -4.38 1.40 -10.99
CA ASP A 52 -3.76 0.24 -10.35
C ASP A 52 -4.78 -0.55 -9.53
N ILE A 53 -5.71 0.14 -8.85
CA ILE A 53 -6.83 -0.50 -8.15
C ILE A 53 -7.68 -1.31 -9.14
N ALA A 54 -8.07 -0.69 -10.26
CA ALA A 54 -8.93 -1.32 -11.24
C ALA A 54 -8.26 -2.56 -11.87
N ASP A 55 -6.97 -2.45 -12.19
CA ASP A 55 -6.17 -3.55 -12.71
C ASP A 55 -6.06 -4.70 -11.69
N ALA A 56 -5.83 -4.39 -10.41
CA ALA A 56 -5.71 -5.37 -9.34
C ALA A 56 -6.99 -6.21 -9.12
N VAL A 57 -8.16 -5.61 -9.32
CA VAL A 57 -9.47 -6.27 -9.15
C VAL A 57 -10.11 -6.72 -10.47
N GLY A 58 -9.39 -6.59 -11.60
CA GLY A 58 -9.84 -7.07 -12.90
C GLY A 58 -11.00 -6.29 -13.52
N MET A 59 -11.11 -4.98 -13.27
CA MET A 59 -12.13 -4.12 -13.88
C MET A 59 -11.52 -2.92 -14.61
N SER A 60 -12.34 -2.18 -15.35
CA SER A 60 -11.85 -0.97 -16.03
C SER A 60 -11.69 0.20 -15.06
N ARG A 61 -10.68 1.05 -15.31
CA ARG A 61 -10.52 2.33 -14.59
C ARG A 61 -11.77 3.21 -14.63
N GLN A 62 -12.51 3.20 -15.74
CA GLN A 62 -13.77 3.95 -15.84
C GLN A 62 -14.85 3.40 -14.89
N ASN A 63 -14.92 2.08 -14.73
CA ASN A 63 -15.81 1.46 -13.75
C ASN A 63 -15.43 1.86 -12.32
N MET A 64 -14.15 1.76 -11.97
CA MET A 64 -13.65 2.16 -10.66
C MET A 64 -13.91 3.64 -10.35
N ARG A 65 -13.69 4.52 -11.33
CA ARG A 65 -14.03 5.95 -11.21
C ARG A 65 -15.53 6.17 -11.01
N LYS A 66 -16.38 5.40 -11.70
CA LYS A 66 -17.84 5.47 -11.53
C LYS A 66 -18.25 5.07 -10.11
N LEU A 67 -17.64 4.05 -9.52
CA LEU A 67 -17.85 3.67 -8.13
C LEU A 67 -17.45 4.81 -7.18
N MET A 68 -16.24 5.35 -7.33
CA MET A 68 -15.76 6.47 -6.51
C MET A 68 -16.72 7.66 -6.53
N ILE A 69 -17.18 8.09 -7.71
CA ILE A 69 -18.10 9.22 -7.87
C ILE A 69 -19.52 8.89 -7.40
N GLY A 70 -19.95 7.64 -7.55
CA GLY A 70 -21.29 7.18 -7.19
C GLY A 70 -21.50 6.99 -5.68
N TYR A 71 -20.42 6.86 -4.92
CA TYR A 71 -20.45 6.56 -3.48
C TYR A 71 -19.59 7.52 -2.65
N PRO A 72 -19.73 8.86 -2.78
CA PRO A 72 -18.82 9.84 -2.18
C PRO A 72 -18.74 9.75 -0.64
N GLU A 73 -19.84 9.38 0.02
CA GLU A 73 -19.92 9.29 1.49
C GLU A 73 -19.28 8.01 2.06
N SER A 74 -19.03 7.01 1.23
CA SER A 74 -18.57 5.69 1.71
C SER A 74 -17.31 5.18 1.03
N PHE A 75 -17.00 5.66 -0.19
CA PHE A 75 -15.76 5.32 -0.86
C PHE A 75 -14.58 5.78 0.02
N PRO A 76 -13.52 4.97 0.16
CA PRO A 76 -12.43 5.31 1.06
C PRO A 76 -11.84 6.69 0.80
N ALA A 77 -11.53 7.39 1.88
CA ALA A 77 -10.83 8.67 1.80
C ALA A 77 -9.43 8.46 1.19
N PRO A 78 -8.99 9.35 0.29
CA PRO A 78 -7.64 9.27 -0.24
C PRO A 78 -6.61 9.60 0.84
N VAL A 79 -5.46 8.92 0.80
CA VAL A 79 -4.31 9.20 1.67
C VAL A 79 -3.54 10.44 1.22
N HIS A 80 -3.66 10.75 -0.07
CA HIS A 80 -3.06 11.91 -0.70
C HIS A 80 -4.00 12.43 -1.79
N GLU A 81 -4.26 13.72 -1.78
CA GLU A 81 -5.05 14.40 -2.80
C GLU A 81 -4.26 15.60 -3.31
N GLY A 82 -4.00 15.62 -4.63
CA GLY A 82 -3.17 16.62 -5.29
C GLY A 82 -3.25 16.48 -6.80
N SER A 83 -2.12 16.60 -7.51
CA SER A 83 -2.07 16.31 -8.95
C SER A 83 -2.35 14.84 -9.28
N THR A 84 -2.06 13.95 -8.33
CA THR A 84 -2.46 12.55 -8.32
C THR A 84 -3.20 12.27 -7.02
N THR A 85 -4.25 11.48 -7.09
CA THR A 85 -4.99 11.01 -5.91
C THR A 85 -4.58 9.57 -5.64
N LEU A 86 -4.21 9.27 -4.39
CA LEU A 86 -3.76 7.96 -3.95
C LEU A 86 -4.62 7.45 -2.81
N TRP A 87 -4.78 6.14 -2.76
CA TRP A 87 -5.45 5.41 -1.68
C TRP A 87 -4.55 4.28 -1.18
N HIS A 88 -4.79 3.84 0.06
CA HIS A 88 -4.36 2.50 0.44
C HIS A 88 -5.21 1.48 -0.33
N LEU A 89 -4.54 0.54 -1.00
CA LEU A 89 -5.22 -0.52 -1.76
C LEU A 89 -6.14 -1.31 -0.83
N LEU A 90 -5.68 -1.65 0.39
CA LEU A 90 -6.46 -2.40 1.37
C LEU A 90 -7.84 -1.75 1.62
N ASP A 91 -7.88 -0.45 1.85
CA ASP A 91 -9.13 0.25 2.20
C ASP A 91 -10.16 0.12 1.08
N VAL A 92 -9.71 0.20 -0.17
CA VAL A 92 -10.57 0.04 -1.35
C VAL A 92 -10.99 -1.41 -1.56
N LEU A 93 -10.10 -2.38 -1.32
CA LEU A 93 -10.43 -3.80 -1.38
C LEU A 93 -11.48 -4.19 -0.34
N VAL A 94 -11.33 -3.76 0.91
CA VAL A 94 -12.32 -4.00 1.98
C VAL A 94 -13.66 -3.34 1.64
N TRP A 95 -13.64 -2.13 1.07
CA TRP A 95 -14.86 -1.43 0.65
C TRP A 95 -15.60 -2.17 -0.49
N LEU A 96 -14.85 -2.76 -1.42
CA LEU A 96 -15.39 -3.58 -2.51
C LEU A 96 -15.95 -4.92 -2.00
N ASP A 97 -15.25 -5.58 -1.08
CA ASP A 97 -15.68 -6.85 -0.48
C ASP A 97 -17.04 -6.72 0.22
N GLN A 98 -17.28 -5.58 0.90
CA GLN A 98 -18.58 -5.23 1.50
C GLN A 98 -19.73 -5.05 0.48
N ARG A 99 -19.44 -5.02 -0.82
CA ARG A 99 -20.38 -4.78 -1.92
C ARG A 99 -20.45 -5.96 -2.89
N ASP A 100 -20.17 -7.15 -2.40
CA ASP A 100 -20.23 -8.43 -3.13
C ASP A 100 -19.27 -8.54 -4.32
N TYR A 101 -18.19 -7.74 -4.33
CA TYR A 101 -17.08 -7.98 -5.26
C TYR A 101 -16.20 -9.11 -4.72
N SER A 102 -15.95 -10.13 -5.55
CA SER A 102 -15.04 -11.21 -5.20
C SER A 102 -13.60 -10.70 -5.18
N ILE A 103 -13.04 -10.49 -3.98
CA ILE A 103 -11.63 -10.14 -3.79
C ILE A 103 -10.83 -11.39 -3.47
N ASP A 104 -9.67 -11.54 -4.12
CA ASP A 104 -8.73 -12.61 -3.79
C ASP A 104 -8.20 -12.42 -2.36
N PRO A 105 -8.40 -13.39 -1.44
CA PRO A 105 -7.89 -13.30 -0.07
C PRO A 105 -6.36 -13.12 -0.01
N ILE A 106 -5.63 -13.65 -0.99
CA ILE A 106 -4.18 -13.48 -1.08
C ILE A 106 -3.83 -12.02 -1.38
N LEU A 107 -4.54 -11.38 -2.33
CA LEU A 107 -4.35 -9.96 -2.64
C LEU A 107 -4.65 -9.09 -1.41
N LEU A 108 -5.71 -9.42 -0.66
CA LEU A 108 -6.08 -8.70 0.56
C LEU A 108 -4.98 -8.79 1.63
N ASP A 109 -4.43 -9.99 1.90
CA ASP A 109 -3.35 -10.20 2.87
C ASP A 109 -2.05 -9.49 2.45
N VAL A 110 -1.73 -9.52 1.15
CA VAL A 110 -0.57 -8.82 0.59
C VAL A 110 -0.72 -7.29 0.70
N ALA A 111 -1.87 -6.74 0.32
CA ALA A 111 -2.15 -5.30 0.44
C ALA A 111 -2.12 -4.85 1.91
N ALA A 112 -2.71 -5.63 2.81
CA ALA A 112 -2.67 -5.34 4.24
C ALA A 112 -1.25 -5.35 4.79
N THR A 113 -0.43 -6.33 4.41
CA THR A 113 0.96 -6.42 4.86
C THR A 113 1.80 -5.26 4.31
N ALA A 114 1.65 -4.92 3.02
CA ALA A 114 2.35 -3.81 2.39
C ALA A 114 2.01 -2.47 3.05
N MET A 115 0.73 -2.23 3.33
CA MET A 115 0.26 -1.07 4.09
C MET A 115 0.93 -0.99 5.46
N GLN A 116 0.98 -2.08 6.23
CA GLN A 116 1.63 -2.08 7.54
C GLN A 116 3.13 -1.75 7.46
N VAL A 117 3.83 -2.24 6.44
CA VAL A 117 5.24 -1.92 6.20
C VAL A 117 5.43 -0.42 5.93
N ASN A 118 4.58 0.17 5.08
CA ASN A 118 4.66 1.59 4.73
C ASN A 118 4.26 2.48 5.92
N LEU A 119 3.24 2.12 6.69
CA LEU A 119 2.86 2.82 7.91
C LEU A 119 4.00 2.78 8.94
N ALA A 120 4.67 1.65 9.13
CA ALA A 120 5.82 1.56 10.03
C ALA A 120 6.96 2.51 9.60
N ARG A 121 7.24 2.58 8.29
CA ARG A 121 8.22 3.52 7.70
C ARG A 121 7.80 4.99 7.89
N CYS A 122 6.53 5.33 7.72
CA CYS A 122 6.03 6.68 7.93
C CYS A 122 6.08 7.07 9.41
N ALA A 123 5.65 6.18 10.30
CA ALA A 123 5.70 6.38 11.75
C ALA A 123 7.14 6.60 12.27
N SER A 124 8.14 5.92 11.68
CA SER A 124 9.54 6.11 12.05
C SER A 124 10.13 7.48 11.65
N GLN A 125 9.46 8.23 10.77
CA GLN A 125 9.89 9.56 10.35
C GLN A 125 9.35 10.68 11.25
N VAL A 126 8.41 10.37 12.15
CA VAL A 126 7.84 11.36 13.07
C VAL A 126 8.89 11.70 14.14
N ALA A 127 9.18 12.99 14.30
CA ALA A 127 10.11 13.44 15.34
C ALA A 127 9.59 13.03 16.75
N PRO A 128 10.45 12.52 17.66
CA PRO A 128 9.99 12.01 18.96
C PRO A 128 9.20 13.01 19.81
N ALA A 129 9.55 14.30 19.73
CA ALA A 129 8.81 15.36 20.41
C ALA A 129 7.37 15.48 19.89
N MET A 130 7.21 15.44 18.57
CA MET A 130 5.93 15.61 17.88
C MET A 130 5.04 14.35 17.96
N ALA A 131 5.65 13.17 18.07
CA ALA A 131 4.92 11.89 18.05
C ALA A 131 3.88 11.74 19.17
N ARG A 132 4.15 12.29 20.36
CA ARG A 132 3.18 12.26 21.48
C ARG A 132 2.01 13.21 21.25
N GLU A 133 2.30 14.41 20.76
CA GLU A 133 1.28 15.44 20.51
C GLU A 133 0.33 15.01 19.38
N LEU A 134 0.88 14.55 18.26
CA LEU A 134 0.06 14.15 17.11
C LEU A 134 -0.83 12.95 17.41
N ARG A 135 -0.35 11.93 18.14
CA ARG A 135 -1.17 10.75 18.50
C ARG A 135 -2.46 11.12 19.24
N ALA A 136 -2.45 12.19 20.03
CA ALA A 136 -3.64 12.65 20.74
C ALA A 136 -4.64 13.42 19.85
N LEU A 137 -4.22 13.85 18.66
CA LEU A 137 -5.00 14.70 17.75
C LEU A 137 -5.52 13.95 16.53
N VAL A 138 -4.83 12.90 16.08
CA VAL A 138 -5.18 12.13 14.87
C VAL A 138 -5.79 10.76 15.16
N GLY A 139 -5.93 10.39 16.45
CA GLY A 139 -6.44 9.08 16.90
C GLY A 139 -7.86 9.14 17.44
#